data_AF-A0A377TCT8-F1
#
_entry.id   AF-A0A377TCT8-F1
#
_cell.length_a   1.000
_cell.length_b   1.000
_cell.length_c   1.000
_cell.angle_alpha   90.00
_cell.angle_beta   90.00
_cell.angle_gamma   90.00
#
_symmetry.space_group_name_H-M   'P 1'
#
loop_
_entity.id
_entity.type
_entity.pdbx_description
1 polymer ?
#
loop_
_entity_poly.entity_id
_entity_poly.type
_entity_poly.pdbx_seq_one_letter_code
_entity_poly.pdbx_strand_id
1 'polypeptide(L)' 'MNEFIAPVELEKSYRLLNHGPTVLVSGSHGGVDNVMTAAWSCALDFTPVQSDGGAG' A
#
# COMPACT_ATOMS: atom_id res chain seq x y z
N MET A 1 3.75 19.92 -25.03
CA MET A 1 3.15 18.75 -24.37
C MET A 1 3.71 17.52 -25.06
N ASN A 2 4.18 16.50 -24.34
CA ASN A 2 4.66 15.28 -24.98
C ASN A 2 3.46 14.58 -25.64
N GLU A 3 3.54 14.23 -26.93
CA GLU A 3 2.41 13.67 -27.70
C GLU A 3 1.84 12.38 -27.08
N PHE A 4 2.60 11.71 -26.21
CA PHE A 4 2.22 10.46 -25.54
C PHE A 4 1.81 10.61 -24.08
N ILE A 5 1.80 11.83 -23.50
CA ILE A 5 1.45 12.04 -22.08
C ILE A 5 0.19 12.90 -21.99
N ALA A 6 -0.87 12.31 -21.44
CA ALA A 6 -2.13 13.00 -21.14
C ALA A 6 -2.20 13.36 -19.64
N PRO A 7 -2.73 14.56 -19.30
CA PRO A 7 -2.96 14.92 -17.91
C PRO A 7 -4.03 14.02 -17.27
N VAL A 8 -3.90 13.80 -15.96
CA VAL A 8 -4.88 13.06 -15.16
C VAL A 8 -5.42 14.01 -14.11
N GLU A 9 -6.74 14.17 -14.08
CA GLU A 9 -7.45 14.91 -13.03
C GLU A 9 -7.10 14.36 -11.65
N LEU A 10 -6.89 15.24 -10.67
CA LEU A 10 -6.40 14.85 -9.34
C LEU A 10 -7.31 13.82 -8.65
N GLU A 11 -8.63 13.98 -8.80
CA GLU A 11 -9.65 13.03 -8.31
C GLU A 11 -9.53 11.63 -8.91
N LYS A 12 -8.86 11.52 -10.07
CA LYS A 12 -8.62 10.28 -10.81
C LYS A 12 -7.16 9.80 -10.72
N SER A 13 -6.36 10.37 -9.83
CA SER A 13 -4.96 9.98 -9.60
C SER A 13 -4.78 8.49 -9.31
N TYR A 14 -5.80 7.83 -8.74
CA TYR A 14 -5.80 6.37 -8.52
C TYR A 14 -5.57 5.55 -9.80
N ARG A 15 -5.86 6.09 -11.00
CA ARG A 15 -5.59 5.42 -12.28
C ARG A 15 -4.09 5.29 -12.59
N LEU A 16 -3.26 6.05 -11.89
CA LEU A 16 -1.80 5.99 -12.02
C LEU A 16 -1.20 4.87 -11.17
N LEU A 17 -1.98 4.28 -10.26
CA LEU A 17 -1.54 3.21 -9.39
C LEU A 17 -1.95 1.86 -9.99
N ASN A 18 -0.99 0.95 -10.15
CA ASN A 18 -1.28 -0.44 -10.46
C ASN A 18 -1.75 -1.16 -9.18
N HIS A 19 -2.80 -1.96 -9.26
CA HIS A 19 -3.14 -2.87 -8.17
C HIS A 19 -2.01 -3.91 -8.03
N GLY A 20 -1.35 -3.93 -6.89
CA GLY A 20 -0.34 -4.93 -6.53
C GLY A 20 -0.99 -6.22 -5.98
N PRO A 21 -0.17 -7.18 -5.51
CA PRO A 21 -0.69 -8.37 -4.83
C PRO A 21 -1.57 -7.95 -3.64
N THR A 22 -2.71 -8.62 -3.49
CA THR A 22 -3.60 -8.38 -2.34
C THR A 22 -3.11 -9.18 -1.14
N VAL A 23 -2.78 -8.48 -0.06
CA VAL A 23 -2.38 -9.07 1.23
C VAL A 23 -3.46 -8.84 2.29
N LEU A 24 -3.43 -9.65 3.35
CA LEU A 24 -4.23 -9.42 4.56
C LEU A 24 -3.36 -8.75 5.62
N VAL A 25 -3.79 -7.61 6.14
CA VAL A 25 -3.15 -6.89 7.24
C VAL A 25 -4.00 -7.11 8.49
N SER A 26 -3.40 -7.66 9.54
CA SER A 26 -4.05 -7.85 10.85
C SER A 26 -3.63 -6.78 11.85
N GLY A 27 -4.51 -6.51 12.82
CA GLY A 27 -4.21 -5.64 13.96
C GLY A 27 -5.09 -5.99 15.16
N SER A 28 -4.63 -5.66 16.37
CA SER A 28 -5.34 -5.92 17.62
C SER A 28 -5.32 -4.69 18.52
N HIS A 29 -6.46 -4.34 19.12
CA HIS A 29 -6.55 -3.25 20.08
C HIS A 29 -7.73 -3.45 21.04
N GLY A 30 -7.52 -3.22 22.34
CA GLY A 30 -8.59 -3.33 23.35
C GLY A 30 -9.22 -4.72 23.44
N GLY A 31 -8.47 -5.78 23.11
CA GLY A 31 -8.97 -7.16 23.06
C GLY A 31 -9.81 -7.49 21.82
N VAL A 32 -9.80 -6.60 20.81
CA VAL A 32 -10.49 -6.82 19.53
C VAL A 32 -9.45 -6.99 18.43
N ASP A 33 -9.56 -8.11 17.71
CA ASP A 33 -8.74 -8.41 16.54
C ASP A 33 -9.49 -8.04 15.25
N ASN A 34 -8.77 -7.51 14.27
CA ASN A 34 -9.31 -7.12 12.97
C ASN A 34 -8.37 -7.49 11.82
N VAL A 35 -8.94 -7.62 10.61
CA VAL A 35 -8.20 -7.85 9.37
C VAL A 35 -8.72 -6.96 8.24
N MET A 36 -7.83 -6.49 7.36
CA MET A 36 -8.16 -5.71 6.17
C MET A 36 -7.36 -6.19 4.96
N THR A 37 -7.96 -6.14 3.77
CA THR A 37 -7.26 -6.42 2.50
C THR A 37 -6.55 -5.17 2.01
N ALA A 38 -5.27 -5.29 1.63
CA ALA A 38 -4.49 -4.22 1.01
C ALA A 38 -3.91 -4.68 -0.33
N ALA A 39 -4.32 -4.04 -1.42
CA ALA A 39 -3.79 -4.30 -2.77
C ALA A 39 -2.58 -3.43 -3.11
N TRP A 40 -2.32 -2.38 -2.34
CA TRP A 40 -1.11 -1.58 -2.49
C TRP A 40 -0.07 -2.03 -1.47
N SER A 41 0.60 -3.14 -1.80
CA SER A 41 1.70 -3.70 -1.02
C SER A 41 2.87 -4.01 -1.94
N CYS A 42 4.08 -3.65 -1.52
CA CYS A 42 5.32 -4.09 -2.14
C CYS A 42 6.36 -4.37 -1.06
N ALA A 43 7.31 -5.27 -1.35
CA ALA A 43 8.48 -5.45 -0.50
C ALA A 43 9.37 -4.21 -0.61
N LEU A 44 9.83 -3.68 0.53
CA LEU A 44 10.70 -2.51 0.60
C LEU A 44 12.18 -2.91 0.70
N ASP A 45 12.52 -3.75 1.67
CA ASP A 45 13.90 -4.19 1.94
C ASP A 45 13.99 -5.71 2.19
N PHE A 46 15.17 -6.27 1.92
CA PHE A 46 15.46 -7.70 2.11
C PHE A 46 16.27 -7.99 3.39
N THR A 47 17.21 -7.10 3.79
CA THR A 47 18.03 -7.27 5.00
C THR A 47 18.57 -5.92 5.53
N PRO A 48 18.29 -5.52 6.79
CA PRO A 48 17.20 -6.03 7.63
C PRO A 48 15.86 -5.74 6.96
N VAL A 49 14.86 -6.59 7.18
CA VAL A 49 13.50 -6.25 6.77
C VAL A 49 13.05 -5.04 7.57
N GLN A 50 12.69 -3.94 6.90
CA GLN A 50 12.07 -2.81 7.58
C GLN A 50 10.62 -3.19 7.91
N SER A 51 10.41 -3.86 9.04
CA SER A 51 9.15 -3.72 9.74
C SER A 51 9.15 -2.33 10.34
N ASP A 52 8.20 -1.47 9.95
CA ASP A 52 8.01 -0.16 10.55
C ASP A 52 8.23 -0.23 12.07
N GLY A 53 9.18 0.55 12.57
CA GLY A 53 9.76 0.37 13.90
C GLY A 53 8.69 0.46 14.98
N GLY A 54 8.39 -0.66 15.62
CA GLY A 54 7.34 -0.75 16.64
C GLY A 54 7.30 -2.08 17.36
N ALA A 55 8.44 -2.56 17.84
CA ALA A 55 8.45 -3.46 19.00
C ALA A 55 8.40 -2.58 20.25
N GLY A 56 7.18 -2.29 20.71
CA GLY A 56 6.88 -1.57 21.94
C GLY A 56 5.52 -2.00 22.45
#